data_AF-A0A725BH35-F1
#
_entry.id   AF-A0A725BH35-F1
#
_cell.length_a   1.000
_cell.length_b   1.000
_cell.length_c   1.000
_cell.angle_alpha   90.00
_cell.angle_beta   90.00
_cell.angle_gamma   90.00
#
_symmetry.space_group_name_H-M   'P 1'
#
loop_
_entity.id
_entity.type
_entity.pdbx_description
1 polymer ?
#
loop_
_entity_poly.entity_id
_entity_poly.type
_entity_poly.pdbx_seq_one_letter_code
_entity_poly.pdbx_strand_id
1 'polypeptide(L)'
;TFLDQLTNADLAAIVRGEGMNSPRVTPGTAGAFGGVTTELEALGIPAGCCADGPSGIRMDIGTKAFSLPNGTLLASTFNTTLIADLFEMTGLELRKNEIDTLLGPGMNLHRHPLNGRNFEYFSEDSYLTGKMAVAQLDGMHRVGVTGTLKHFSANNQEFHRHDLDSIVSERALRELYLKGFEMAVKDGKAYSIMTTYGAVNGIWTAGLYDQNTRILRDEWGFDGIVMTDWWAKINAEGLEANRQQTATMVRSQNDLYMVVGEPGTNPFEDDTLTALADGTLRRSELLRSAANICQFLLRSPVMDRVMGTATSIDVLGAPVEEETLEEQAVSHQRLVSGNAFPLTDVTTTTGSSHVFAVTAEETGTYQVTLTARSNAGELAQMPVTLFSNNMPVATFTFNGTNGEWVCQTKDVFVFNPHNYLKLYFALGGLELKELTFTLAESFHMKNG
;
A
#
# COMPACT_ATOMS: atom_id res chain seq x y z
N THR A 1 -1.87 4.15 31.41
CA THR A 1 -2.18 3.07 30.45
C THR A 1 -1.11 3.06 29.36
N PHE A 2 -1.05 2.03 28.50
CA PHE A 2 -0.04 1.96 27.43
C PHE A 2 -0.02 3.22 26.54
N LEU A 3 -1.20 3.69 26.13
CA LEU A 3 -1.35 4.84 25.23
C LEU A 3 -0.97 6.19 25.87
N ASP A 4 -0.97 6.30 27.20
CA ASP A 4 -0.59 7.53 27.90
C ASP A 4 0.90 7.86 27.74
N GLN A 5 1.71 6.90 27.28
CA GLN A 5 3.14 7.07 26.99
C GLN A 5 3.40 7.83 25.69
N LEU A 6 2.46 7.81 24.74
CA LEU A 6 2.63 8.40 23.41
C LEU A 6 2.65 9.92 23.51
N THR A 7 3.69 10.58 23.02
CA THR A 7 3.73 12.05 22.93
C THR A 7 2.74 12.57 21.89
N ASN A 8 2.56 13.91 21.79
CA ASN A 8 1.78 14.49 20.69
C ASN A 8 2.38 14.15 19.32
N ALA A 9 3.71 14.08 19.22
CA ALA A 9 4.40 13.72 18.00
C ALA A 9 4.16 12.26 17.63
N ASP A 10 4.23 11.34 18.61
CA ASP A 10 3.94 9.91 18.39
C ASP A 10 2.49 9.69 17.94
N LEU A 11 1.54 10.40 18.57
CA LEU A 11 0.14 10.34 18.18
C LEU A 11 -0.12 10.91 16.77
N ALA A 12 0.60 11.95 16.36
CA ALA A 12 0.49 12.47 15.00
C ALA A 12 1.15 11.52 13.98
N ALA A 13 2.22 10.84 14.35
CA ALA A 13 2.92 9.90 13.48
C ALA A 13 2.16 8.57 13.30
N ILE A 14 1.56 8.03 14.37
CA ILE A 14 0.90 6.71 14.32
C ILE A 14 -0.34 6.69 13.39
N VAL A 15 -0.98 7.84 13.18
CA VAL A 15 -2.12 7.99 12.26
C VAL A 15 -1.70 8.16 10.79
N ARG A 16 -0.40 8.08 10.49
CA ARG A 16 0.15 8.14 9.12
C ARG A 16 0.66 6.76 8.72
N GLY A 17 0.22 6.26 7.57
CA GLY A 17 0.84 5.10 6.93
C GLY A 17 2.05 5.51 6.09
N GLU A 18 3.10 4.68 6.07
CA GLU A 18 4.30 4.87 5.26
C GLU A 18 4.20 4.09 3.94
N GLY A 19 4.53 4.71 2.81
CA GLY A 19 4.54 3.99 1.53
C GLY A 19 4.51 4.86 0.27
N MET A 20 4.30 4.27 -0.92
CA MET A 20 4.24 2.82 -1.16
C MET A 20 5.63 2.18 -1.01
N ASN A 21 5.71 0.85 -0.93
CA ASN A 21 6.98 0.11 -0.89
C ASN A 21 7.85 0.45 0.34
N SER A 22 7.23 0.66 1.51
CA SER A 22 7.95 0.97 2.74
C SER A 22 9.03 -0.09 3.03
N PRO A 23 10.24 0.31 3.41
CA PRO A 23 11.31 -0.62 3.76
C PRO A 23 11.11 -1.32 5.11
N ARG A 24 10.06 -0.96 5.87
CA ARG A 24 9.76 -1.54 7.20
C ARG A 24 9.03 -2.87 7.14
N VAL A 25 8.46 -3.19 5.99
CA VAL A 25 7.56 -4.33 5.78
C VAL A 25 7.99 -5.10 4.53
N THR A 26 7.23 -6.16 4.20
CA THR A 26 7.47 -6.99 3.02
C THR A 26 7.70 -6.15 1.77
N PRO A 27 8.82 -6.37 1.05
CA PRO A 27 9.14 -5.62 -0.16
C PRO A 27 8.06 -5.62 -1.22
N GLY A 28 7.87 -4.46 -1.85
CA GLY A 28 6.93 -4.32 -2.96
C GLY A 28 5.45 -4.20 -2.54
N THR A 29 5.15 -4.11 -1.24
CA THR A 29 3.78 -3.99 -0.74
C THR A 29 3.27 -2.54 -0.70
N ALA A 30 1.97 -2.38 -0.44
CA ALA A 30 1.31 -1.11 -0.61
C ALA A 30 1.63 -0.08 0.48
N GLY A 31 1.89 -0.53 1.71
CA GLY A 31 2.27 0.37 2.80
C GLY A 31 2.47 -0.32 4.15
N ALA A 32 3.05 0.45 5.06
CA ALA A 32 3.24 0.12 6.47
C ALA A 32 2.44 1.07 7.37
N PHE A 33 2.02 0.62 8.56
CA PHE A 33 1.37 1.48 9.55
C PHE A 33 1.64 1.00 10.98
N GLY A 34 1.35 1.82 11.99
CA GLY A 34 1.68 1.50 13.38
C GLY A 34 3.09 1.97 13.76
N GLY A 35 4.03 1.05 13.90
CA GLY A 35 5.45 1.30 14.22
C GLY A 35 6.23 1.95 13.07
N VAL A 36 5.83 3.14 12.65
CA VAL A 36 6.39 3.83 11.47
C VAL A 36 7.46 4.88 11.81
N THR A 37 7.82 4.97 13.09
CA THR A 37 8.96 5.75 13.58
C THR A 37 9.77 4.92 14.55
N THR A 38 11.04 5.29 14.73
CA THR A 38 11.92 4.64 15.71
C THR A 38 11.38 4.74 17.14
N GLU A 39 10.69 5.83 17.46
CA GLU A 39 10.07 6.06 18.77
C GLU A 39 8.88 5.12 19.01
N LEU A 40 8.02 4.93 17.99
CA LEU A 40 6.88 4.01 18.07
C LEU A 40 7.36 2.55 18.17
N GLU A 41 8.38 2.18 17.38
CA GLU A 41 9.00 0.85 17.45
C GLU A 41 9.65 0.60 18.83
N ALA A 42 10.31 1.60 19.41
CA ALA A 42 10.91 1.50 20.74
C ALA A 42 9.88 1.27 21.86
N LEU A 43 8.61 1.64 21.64
CA LEU A 43 7.48 1.34 22.53
C LEU A 43 6.91 -0.08 22.33
N GLY A 44 7.46 -0.85 21.40
CA GLY A 44 7.00 -2.20 21.06
C GLY A 44 5.81 -2.22 20.10
N ILE A 45 5.52 -1.12 19.41
CA ILE A 45 4.48 -1.08 18.37
C ILE A 45 5.10 -1.59 17.06
N PRO A 46 4.65 -2.73 16.50
CA PRO A 46 5.15 -3.21 15.22
C PRO A 46 4.67 -2.37 14.02
N ALA A 47 5.41 -2.43 12.92
CA ALA A 47 4.93 -1.97 11.61
C ALA A 47 4.05 -3.06 10.96
N GLY A 48 2.74 -2.82 10.89
CA GLY A 48 1.80 -3.68 10.16
C GLY A 48 1.90 -3.45 8.66
N CYS A 49 1.79 -4.52 7.88
CA CYS A 49 1.90 -4.51 6.41
C CYS A 49 0.52 -4.62 5.73
N CYS A 50 0.27 -3.79 4.71
CA CYS A 50 -0.87 -3.95 3.81
C CYS A 50 -0.43 -4.13 2.36
N ALA A 51 -1.11 -5.02 1.63
CA ALA A 51 -0.83 -5.30 0.23
C ALA A 51 -2.12 -5.39 -0.59
N ASP A 52 -2.10 -4.89 -1.82
CA ASP A 52 -3.11 -5.26 -2.82
C ASP A 52 -3.00 -6.76 -3.15
N GLY A 53 -4.01 -7.40 -3.73
CA GLY A 53 -5.37 -6.91 -3.95
C GLY A 53 -6.39 -8.04 -3.98
N PRO A 54 -7.65 -7.74 -4.34
CA PRO A 54 -8.75 -8.72 -4.28
C PRO A 54 -8.52 -10.01 -5.08
N SER A 55 -7.66 -9.98 -6.11
CA SER A 55 -7.31 -11.12 -6.96
C SER A 55 -5.95 -11.75 -6.65
N GLY A 56 -5.40 -11.55 -5.45
CA GLY A 56 -4.10 -12.10 -5.03
C GLY A 56 -3.09 -11.02 -4.66
N ILE A 57 -1.99 -11.42 -4.03
CA ILE A 57 -1.00 -10.52 -3.46
C ILE A 57 -0.19 -9.82 -4.56
N ARG A 58 -0.07 -8.50 -4.47
CA ARG A 58 0.79 -7.66 -5.29
C ARG A 58 2.06 -7.33 -4.49
N MET A 59 3.19 -7.76 -5.03
CA MET A 59 4.52 -7.40 -4.56
C MET A 59 5.33 -6.85 -5.73
N ASP A 60 5.48 -5.52 -5.76
CA ASP A 60 6.12 -4.75 -6.83
C ASP A 60 7.61 -5.06 -7.00
N ILE A 61 8.24 -5.80 -6.08
CA ILE A 61 9.61 -6.29 -6.27
C ILE A 61 9.68 -7.44 -7.28
N GLY A 62 8.53 -8.02 -7.66
CA GLY A 62 8.44 -9.14 -8.61
C GLY A 62 8.37 -10.51 -7.95
N THR A 63 8.22 -10.59 -6.62
CA THR A 63 7.87 -11.82 -5.93
C THR A 63 6.57 -12.38 -6.51
N LYS A 64 6.56 -13.68 -6.79
CA LYS A 64 5.38 -14.37 -7.31
C LYS A 64 4.39 -14.64 -6.17
N ALA A 65 3.11 -14.48 -6.50
CA ALA A 65 1.99 -14.87 -5.67
C ALA A 65 0.89 -15.50 -6.52
N PHE A 66 -0.07 -16.16 -5.86
CA PHE A 66 -1.19 -16.79 -6.55
C PHE A 66 -2.15 -15.75 -7.13
N SER A 67 -2.38 -15.81 -8.45
CA SER A 67 -3.37 -14.98 -9.12
C SER A 67 -4.75 -15.66 -9.12
N LEU A 68 -5.69 -15.07 -8.40
CA LEU A 68 -7.06 -15.54 -8.23
C LEU A 68 -7.98 -15.02 -9.35
N PRO A 69 -9.14 -15.68 -9.57
CA PRO A 69 -10.20 -15.07 -10.38
C PRO A 69 -10.66 -13.72 -9.83
N ASN A 70 -11.21 -12.87 -10.72
CA ASN A 70 -11.74 -11.57 -10.31
C ASN A 70 -13.02 -11.68 -9.45
N GLY A 71 -13.35 -10.62 -8.73
CA GLY A 71 -14.48 -10.57 -7.80
C GLY A 71 -15.82 -10.95 -8.46
N THR A 72 -16.06 -10.50 -9.69
CA THR A 72 -17.30 -10.83 -10.41
C THR A 72 -17.41 -12.34 -10.71
N LEU A 73 -16.32 -13.00 -11.11
CA LEU A 73 -16.31 -14.44 -11.33
C LEU A 73 -16.55 -15.20 -10.02
N LEU A 74 -15.91 -14.75 -8.92
CA LEU A 74 -16.11 -15.33 -7.59
C LEU A 74 -17.58 -15.23 -7.17
N ALA A 75 -18.20 -14.06 -7.30
CA ALA A 75 -19.62 -13.87 -6.99
C ALA A 75 -20.55 -14.71 -7.87
N SER A 76 -20.19 -14.91 -9.14
CA SER A 76 -20.97 -15.72 -10.09
C SER A 76 -21.08 -17.20 -9.70
N THR A 77 -20.26 -17.67 -8.75
CA THR A 77 -20.36 -19.03 -8.19
C THR A 77 -21.56 -19.20 -7.26
N PHE A 78 -22.03 -18.12 -6.63
CA PHE A 78 -23.02 -18.16 -5.53
C PHE A 78 -22.63 -19.14 -4.39
N ASN A 79 -21.33 -19.46 -4.25
CA ASN A 79 -20.85 -20.51 -3.34
C ASN A 79 -19.94 -19.94 -2.26
N THR A 80 -20.51 -19.54 -1.13
CA THR A 80 -19.75 -18.95 -0.01
C THR A 80 -18.74 -19.92 0.61
N THR A 81 -19.00 -21.23 0.59
CA THR A 81 -18.03 -22.22 1.11
C THR A 81 -16.78 -22.23 0.25
N LEU A 82 -16.94 -22.26 -1.08
CA LEU A 82 -15.81 -22.18 -2.01
C LEU A 82 -14.99 -20.90 -1.83
N ILE A 83 -15.66 -19.76 -1.60
CA ILE A 83 -14.97 -18.49 -1.34
C ILE A 83 -14.19 -18.53 -0.04
N ALA A 84 -14.77 -19.04 1.05
CA ALA A 84 -14.07 -19.14 2.33
C ALA A 84 -12.84 -20.06 2.24
N ASP A 85 -12.97 -21.22 1.60
CA ASP A 85 -11.85 -22.16 1.45
C ASP A 85 -10.74 -21.58 0.56
N LEU A 86 -11.09 -20.82 -0.50
CA LEU A 86 -10.12 -20.12 -1.34
C LEU A 86 -9.34 -19.07 -0.53
N PHE A 87 -10.02 -18.26 0.26
CA PHE A 87 -9.39 -17.17 1.01
C PHE A 87 -8.70 -17.64 2.30
N GLU A 88 -8.98 -18.84 2.79
CA GLU A 88 -8.13 -19.52 3.77
C GLU A 88 -6.74 -19.81 3.18
N MET A 89 -6.68 -20.32 1.94
CA MET A 89 -5.42 -20.54 1.23
C MET A 89 -4.67 -19.23 0.93
N THR A 90 -5.40 -18.20 0.47
CA THR A 90 -4.82 -16.85 0.32
C THR A 90 -4.32 -16.30 1.66
N GLY A 91 -5.01 -16.60 2.76
CA GLY A 91 -4.58 -16.20 4.09
C GLY A 91 -3.26 -16.84 4.55
N LEU A 92 -3.04 -18.12 4.21
CA LEU A 92 -1.76 -18.78 4.44
C LEU A 92 -0.64 -18.14 3.61
N GLU A 93 -0.93 -17.76 2.36
CA GLU A 93 0.03 -17.06 1.51
C GLU A 93 0.37 -15.66 2.04
N LEU A 94 -0.60 -14.93 2.60
CA LEU A 94 -0.35 -13.65 3.29
C LEU A 94 0.60 -13.84 4.47
N ARG A 95 0.39 -14.88 5.30
CA ARG A 95 1.29 -15.19 6.42
C ARG A 95 2.70 -15.55 5.96
N LYS A 96 2.83 -16.37 4.91
CA LYS A 96 4.14 -16.71 4.32
C LYS A 96 4.90 -15.45 3.94
N ASN A 97 4.22 -14.48 3.35
CA ASN A 97 4.82 -13.24 2.87
C ASN A 97 4.76 -12.12 3.92
N GLU A 98 4.48 -12.42 5.19
CA GLU A 98 4.46 -11.45 6.31
C GLU A 98 3.51 -10.26 6.15
N ILE A 99 2.41 -10.43 5.43
CA ILE A 99 1.40 -9.38 5.20
C ILE A 99 0.24 -9.53 6.20
N ASP A 100 -0.13 -8.44 6.86
CA ASP A 100 -1.11 -8.44 7.95
C ASP A 100 -2.55 -8.18 7.48
N THR A 101 -2.72 -7.42 6.39
CA THR A 101 -4.03 -7.22 5.76
C THR A 101 -3.96 -7.17 4.25
N LEU A 102 -4.88 -7.89 3.59
CA LEU A 102 -5.10 -7.78 2.15
C LEU A 102 -6.03 -6.60 1.88
N LEU A 103 -5.71 -5.76 0.91
CA LEU A 103 -6.55 -4.64 0.50
C LEU A 103 -7.66 -5.15 -0.42
N GLY A 104 -8.57 -5.93 0.16
CA GLY A 104 -9.75 -6.52 -0.45
C GLY A 104 -10.59 -7.22 0.62
N PRO A 105 -11.87 -7.51 0.33
CA PRO A 105 -12.51 -7.41 -0.98
C PRO A 105 -12.83 -5.98 -1.42
N GLY A 106 -12.76 -5.76 -2.74
CA GLY A 106 -13.52 -4.70 -3.39
C GLY A 106 -15.00 -5.08 -3.37
N MET A 107 -15.87 -4.23 -2.84
CA MET A 107 -17.28 -4.57 -2.60
C MET A 107 -18.25 -3.40 -2.83
N ASN A 108 -17.86 -2.43 -3.64
CA ASN A 108 -18.81 -1.42 -4.13
C ASN A 108 -19.84 -2.09 -5.06
N LEU A 109 -21.09 -1.64 -5.04
CA LEU A 109 -22.12 -2.17 -5.92
C LEU A 109 -21.83 -1.90 -7.40
N HIS A 110 -22.24 -2.82 -8.28
CA HIS A 110 -22.31 -2.59 -9.72
C HIS A 110 -23.49 -1.65 -10.05
N ARG A 111 -23.42 -0.38 -9.63
CA ARG A 111 -24.47 0.62 -9.88
C ARG A 111 -24.73 0.81 -11.38
N HIS A 112 -23.66 0.74 -12.19
CA HIS A 112 -23.72 0.89 -13.63
C HIS A 112 -22.70 -0.04 -14.30
N PRO A 113 -23.04 -0.70 -15.41
CA PRO A 113 -22.17 -1.70 -16.05
C PRO A 113 -20.86 -1.13 -16.60
N LEU A 114 -20.81 0.17 -16.91
CA LEU A 114 -19.62 0.82 -17.47
C LEU A 114 -18.58 1.25 -16.42
N ASN A 115 -18.80 1.00 -15.14
CA ASN A 115 -17.80 1.33 -14.14
C ASN A 115 -16.55 0.43 -14.31
N GLY A 116 -15.37 1.05 -14.44
CA GLY A 116 -14.13 0.37 -14.80
C GLY A 116 -13.64 -0.67 -13.77
N ARG A 117 -14.06 -0.54 -12.51
CA ARG A 117 -13.70 -1.46 -11.41
C ARG A 117 -14.76 -2.50 -11.07
N ASN A 118 -15.82 -2.66 -11.88
CA ASN A 118 -16.79 -3.73 -11.62
C ASN A 118 -16.12 -5.12 -11.55
N PHE A 119 -15.06 -5.37 -12.32
CA PHE A 119 -14.38 -6.67 -12.33
C PHE A 119 -13.91 -7.15 -10.95
N GLU A 120 -13.47 -6.24 -10.06
CA GLU A 120 -12.99 -6.58 -8.71
C GLU A 120 -14.10 -6.57 -7.65
N TYR A 121 -15.29 -6.09 -8.00
CA TYR A 121 -16.47 -6.06 -7.15
C TYR A 121 -17.35 -7.30 -7.39
N PHE A 122 -18.34 -7.50 -6.53
CA PHE A 122 -19.16 -8.71 -6.52
C PHE A 122 -20.43 -8.61 -7.38
N SER A 123 -21.31 -7.65 -7.10
CA SER A 123 -22.66 -7.64 -7.67
C SER A 123 -23.32 -6.25 -7.65
N GLU A 124 -24.42 -6.10 -8.39
CA GLU A 124 -25.39 -5.01 -8.22
C GLU A 124 -26.28 -5.19 -6.98
N ASP A 125 -26.37 -6.42 -6.45
CA ASP A 125 -27.16 -6.77 -5.27
C ASP A 125 -26.31 -6.70 -3.99
N SER A 126 -26.83 -5.98 -3.00
CA SER A 126 -26.12 -5.77 -1.73
C SER A 126 -26.05 -7.00 -0.85
N TYR A 127 -27.03 -7.91 -0.93
CA TYR A 127 -27.02 -9.13 -0.12
C TYR A 127 -25.96 -10.10 -0.63
N LEU A 128 -25.91 -10.36 -1.94
CA LEU A 128 -24.87 -11.17 -2.56
C LEU A 128 -23.48 -10.58 -2.28
N THR A 129 -23.32 -9.27 -2.44
CA THR A 129 -22.08 -8.55 -2.13
C THR A 129 -21.66 -8.77 -0.67
N GLY A 130 -22.59 -8.59 0.28
CA GLY A 130 -22.32 -8.83 1.69
C GLY A 130 -21.98 -10.30 1.99
N LYS A 131 -22.69 -11.26 1.40
CA LYS A 131 -22.40 -12.70 1.61
C LYS A 131 -21.03 -13.11 1.10
N MET A 132 -20.58 -12.58 -0.04
CA MET A 132 -19.24 -12.84 -0.56
C MET A 132 -18.16 -12.21 0.32
N ALA A 133 -18.36 -10.98 0.78
CA ALA A 133 -17.44 -10.33 1.71
C ALA A 133 -17.31 -11.07 3.05
N VAL A 134 -18.44 -11.52 3.63
CA VAL A 134 -18.46 -12.33 4.85
C VAL A 134 -17.72 -13.66 4.65
N ALA A 135 -17.92 -14.32 3.51
CA ALA A 135 -17.25 -15.59 3.21
C ALA A 135 -15.73 -15.43 3.05
N GLN A 136 -15.27 -14.38 2.37
CA GLN A 136 -13.85 -14.07 2.26
C GLN A 136 -13.23 -13.83 3.64
N LEU A 137 -13.86 -13.00 4.48
CA LEU A 137 -13.36 -12.74 5.84
C LEU A 137 -13.31 -14.01 6.69
N ASP A 138 -14.35 -14.87 6.63
CA ASP A 138 -14.37 -16.16 7.32
C ASP A 138 -13.14 -17.00 6.97
N GLY A 139 -12.83 -17.17 5.67
CA GLY A 139 -11.64 -17.89 5.21
C GLY A 139 -10.34 -17.32 5.77
N MET A 140 -10.16 -16.00 5.67
CA MET A 140 -8.96 -15.32 6.14
C MET A 140 -8.78 -15.43 7.66
N HIS A 141 -9.87 -15.31 8.43
CA HIS A 141 -9.86 -15.36 9.89
C HIS A 141 -9.47 -16.75 10.42
N ARG A 142 -9.78 -17.83 9.70
CA ARG A 142 -9.37 -19.20 10.08
C ARG A 142 -7.87 -19.36 10.25
N VAL A 143 -7.09 -18.53 9.56
CA VAL A 143 -5.62 -18.56 9.59
C VAL A 143 -5.02 -17.30 10.23
N GLY A 144 -5.85 -16.43 10.83
CA GLY A 144 -5.38 -15.30 11.63
C GLY A 144 -4.93 -14.07 10.84
N VAL A 145 -5.39 -13.89 9.61
CA VAL A 145 -5.23 -12.65 8.82
C VAL A 145 -6.59 -12.05 8.50
N THR A 146 -6.63 -10.83 7.97
CA THR A 146 -7.90 -10.20 7.55
C THR A 146 -7.80 -9.51 6.21
N GLY A 147 -8.96 -9.21 5.64
CA GLY A 147 -9.11 -8.27 4.55
C GLY A 147 -9.45 -6.86 5.07
N THR A 148 -9.09 -5.86 4.28
CA THR A 148 -9.53 -4.47 4.36
C THR A 148 -10.66 -4.26 3.36
N LEU A 149 -11.90 -4.15 3.85
CA LEU A 149 -13.07 -3.92 3.00
C LEU A 149 -12.95 -2.59 2.26
N LYS A 150 -13.18 -2.56 0.95
CA LYS A 150 -13.06 -1.32 0.17
C LYS A 150 -14.10 -1.16 -0.95
N HIS A 151 -14.51 0.04 -1.34
CA HIS A 151 -14.15 1.36 -0.79
C HIS A 151 -15.38 1.94 -0.10
N PHE A 152 -15.22 2.39 1.15
CA PHE A 152 -16.29 2.79 2.05
C PHE A 152 -16.57 4.31 1.93
N SER A 153 -17.59 4.77 1.23
CA SER A 153 -18.62 4.02 0.49
C SER A 153 -18.93 4.67 -0.87
N ALA A 154 -19.86 4.09 -1.63
CA ALA A 154 -20.40 4.65 -2.89
C ALA A 154 -19.36 4.96 -4.00
N ASN A 155 -18.22 4.27 -4.03
CA ASN A 155 -17.24 4.39 -5.12
C ASN A 155 -17.61 3.59 -6.36
N ASN A 156 -18.67 4.01 -7.07
CA ASN A 156 -19.26 3.25 -8.18
C ASN A 156 -18.97 3.86 -9.57
N GLN A 157 -18.04 4.82 -9.67
CA GLN A 157 -17.63 5.45 -10.91
C GLN A 157 -16.16 5.88 -10.87
N GLU A 158 -15.34 5.32 -11.76
CA GLU A 158 -13.91 5.66 -11.84
C GLU A 158 -13.63 7.06 -12.40
N PHE A 159 -14.43 7.52 -13.36
CA PHE A 159 -14.23 8.82 -13.99
C PHE A 159 -14.43 9.94 -12.96
N HIS A 160 -13.35 10.70 -12.69
CA HIS A 160 -13.25 11.73 -11.65
C HIS A 160 -13.49 11.25 -10.21
N ARG A 161 -13.17 9.98 -9.88
CA ARG A 161 -13.41 9.41 -8.53
C ARG A 161 -12.82 10.20 -7.36
N HIS A 162 -11.81 11.03 -7.59
CA HIS A 162 -11.20 11.89 -6.56
C HIS A 162 -11.98 13.17 -6.26
N ASP A 163 -12.88 13.58 -7.16
CA ASP A 163 -13.62 14.85 -7.10
C ASP A 163 -15.14 14.67 -7.21
N LEU A 164 -15.60 13.46 -7.50
CA LEU A 164 -17.01 13.13 -7.61
C LEU A 164 -17.70 13.16 -6.23
N ASP A 165 -18.87 13.80 -6.19
CA ASP A 165 -19.81 13.70 -5.07
C ASP A 165 -20.99 12.77 -5.42
N SER A 166 -21.12 11.70 -4.64
CA SER A 166 -22.23 10.77 -4.73
C SER A 166 -23.44 11.31 -3.97
N ILE A 167 -24.35 11.98 -4.68
CA ILE A 167 -25.62 12.46 -4.13
C ILE A 167 -26.60 11.29 -4.01
N VAL A 168 -26.93 10.91 -2.78
CA VAL A 168 -27.73 9.72 -2.49
C VAL A 168 -28.62 9.93 -1.26
N SER A 169 -29.87 9.50 -1.34
CA SER A 169 -30.78 9.55 -0.20
C SER A 169 -30.29 8.61 0.91
N GLU A 170 -30.56 8.95 2.17
CA GLU A 170 -30.19 8.10 3.30
C GLU A 170 -30.72 6.68 3.11
N ARG A 171 -31.96 6.53 2.64
CA ARG A 171 -32.56 5.22 2.37
C ARG A 171 -31.72 4.37 1.42
N ALA A 172 -31.35 4.91 0.26
CA ALA A 172 -30.56 4.18 -0.71
C ALA A 172 -29.14 3.91 -0.19
N LEU A 173 -28.53 4.87 0.51
CA LEU A 173 -27.24 4.70 1.17
C LEU A 173 -27.26 3.52 2.14
N ARG A 174 -28.25 3.47 3.04
CA ARG A 174 -28.42 2.45 4.08
C ARG A 174 -28.81 1.08 3.53
N GLU A 175 -29.81 1.03 2.66
CA GLU A 175 -30.39 -0.23 2.16
C GLU A 175 -29.51 -0.87 1.07
N LEU A 176 -28.74 -0.08 0.32
CA LEU A 176 -27.93 -0.57 -0.80
C LEU A 176 -26.42 -0.46 -0.53
N TYR A 177 -25.87 0.75 -0.56
CA TYR A 177 -24.42 0.97 -0.64
C TYR A 177 -23.66 0.60 0.64
N LEU A 178 -24.31 0.74 1.80
CA LEU A 178 -23.76 0.42 3.11
C LEU A 178 -24.10 -1.00 3.57
N LYS A 179 -25.14 -1.63 3.00
CA LYS A 179 -25.67 -2.92 3.47
C LYS A 179 -24.63 -4.04 3.42
N GLY A 180 -23.82 -4.11 2.35
CA GLY A 180 -22.73 -5.08 2.26
C GLY A 180 -21.69 -4.91 3.37
N PHE A 181 -21.29 -3.66 3.65
CA PHE A 181 -20.34 -3.34 4.73
C PHE A 181 -20.95 -3.66 6.11
N GLU A 182 -22.22 -3.35 6.34
CA GLU A 182 -22.93 -3.70 7.58
C GLU A 182 -22.87 -5.21 7.84
N MET A 183 -23.15 -6.02 6.81
CA MET A 183 -23.07 -7.49 6.90
C MET A 183 -21.64 -7.94 7.19
N ALA A 184 -20.65 -7.39 6.49
CA ALA A 184 -19.26 -7.74 6.70
C ALA A 184 -18.75 -7.38 8.12
N VAL A 185 -19.22 -6.27 8.70
CA VAL A 185 -18.92 -5.88 10.09
C VAL A 185 -19.64 -6.81 11.08
N LYS A 186 -20.95 -6.98 10.96
CA LYS A 186 -21.77 -7.69 11.96
C LYS A 186 -21.60 -9.20 11.88
N ASP A 187 -21.62 -9.75 10.67
CA ASP A 187 -21.59 -11.20 10.43
C ASP A 187 -20.16 -11.69 10.15
N GLY A 188 -19.41 -10.93 9.33
CA GLY A 188 -18.04 -11.28 8.94
C GLY A 188 -16.96 -10.81 9.91
N LYS A 189 -17.32 -10.09 10.98
CA LYS A 189 -16.40 -9.58 12.01
C LYS A 189 -15.23 -8.78 11.44
N ALA A 190 -15.48 -8.03 10.37
CA ALA A 190 -14.48 -7.15 9.78
C ALA A 190 -13.89 -6.20 10.82
N TYR A 191 -12.56 -6.03 10.79
CA TYR A 191 -11.84 -5.09 11.66
C TYR A 191 -10.83 -4.21 10.90
N SER A 192 -10.97 -4.14 9.55
CA SER A 192 -10.23 -3.22 8.69
C SER A 192 -11.10 -2.76 7.52
N ILE A 193 -11.17 -1.45 7.30
CA ILE A 193 -11.96 -0.83 6.22
C ILE A 193 -11.15 0.31 5.58
N MET A 194 -11.26 0.46 4.27
CA MET A 194 -10.69 1.57 3.50
C MET A 194 -11.80 2.47 2.96
N THR A 195 -11.72 3.78 3.19
CA THR A 195 -12.68 4.76 2.63
C THR A 195 -12.47 4.98 1.13
N THR A 196 -13.27 5.81 0.48
CA THR A 196 -13.10 6.13 -0.95
C THR A 196 -12.36 7.46 -1.17
N TYR A 197 -12.04 7.73 -2.43
CA TYR A 197 -11.43 8.95 -2.92
C TYR A 197 -12.36 10.16 -2.99
N GLY A 198 -13.65 9.94 -3.18
CA GLY A 198 -14.64 11.00 -3.43
C GLY A 198 -15.53 11.31 -2.23
N ALA A 199 -16.54 12.13 -2.49
CA ALA A 199 -17.53 12.56 -1.52
C ALA A 199 -18.82 11.74 -1.57
N VAL A 200 -19.51 11.72 -0.43
CA VAL A 200 -20.90 11.28 -0.31
C VAL A 200 -21.67 12.42 0.34
N ASN A 201 -22.63 12.97 -0.40
CA ASN A 201 -23.44 14.12 0.01
C ASN A 201 -22.60 15.31 0.51
N GLY A 202 -21.56 15.68 -0.26
CA GLY A 202 -20.78 16.90 -0.09
C GLY A 202 -19.51 16.78 0.78
N ILE A 203 -19.31 15.64 1.45
CA ILE A 203 -18.15 15.42 2.32
C ILE A 203 -17.36 14.20 1.85
N TRP A 204 -16.05 14.37 1.69
CA TRP A 204 -15.11 13.30 1.38
C TRP A 204 -15.17 12.23 2.45
N THR A 205 -15.28 10.98 2.02
CA THR A 205 -15.55 9.87 2.96
C THR A 205 -14.44 9.67 4.00
N ALA A 206 -13.21 10.11 3.71
CA ALA A 206 -12.12 10.12 4.67
C ALA A 206 -12.34 11.09 5.85
N GLY A 207 -13.17 12.12 5.70
CA GLY A 207 -13.56 13.08 6.74
C GLY A 207 -15.03 12.98 7.19
N LEU A 208 -15.79 12.01 6.68
CA LEU A 208 -17.24 11.92 6.89
C LEU A 208 -17.58 11.27 8.24
N TYR A 209 -17.78 12.10 9.27
CA TYR A 209 -18.05 11.68 10.66
C TYR A 209 -19.29 10.78 10.80
N ASP A 210 -20.38 11.09 10.09
CA ASP A 210 -21.60 10.28 10.17
C ASP A 210 -21.37 8.86 9.66
N GLN A 211 -20.62 8.70 8.57
CA GLN A 211 -20.28 7.38 8.03
C GLN A 211 -19.31 6.65 8.97
N ASN A 212 -18.19 7.29 9.30
CA ASN A 212 -17.09 6.62 9.96
C ASN A 212 -17.39 6.44 11.45
N THR A 213 -18.01 7.38 12.16
CA THR A 213 -18.29 7.22 13.60
C THR A 213 -19.72 6.78 13.87
N ARG A 214 -20.72 7.54 13.43
CA ARG A 214 -22.12 7.29 13.83
C ARG A 214 -22.62 5.96 13.31
N ILE A 215 -22.50 5.72 12.01
CA ILE A 215 -22.99 4.49 11.40
C ILE A 215 -22.07 3.32 11.74
N LEU A 216 -20.79 3.41 11.37
CA LEU A 216 -19.88 2.28 11.46
C LEU A 216 -19.60 1.85 12.91
N ARG A 217 -19.37 2.78 13.84
CA ARG A 217 -19.04 2.43 15.24
C ARG A 217 -20.27 2.42 16.13
N ASP A 218 -21.03 3.50 16.18
CA ASP A 218 -22.11 3.62 17.17
C ASP A 218 -23.31 2.72 16.86
N GLU A 219 -23.65 2.51 15.58
CA GLU A 219 -24.77 1.67 15.18
C GLU A 219 -24.37 0.21 14.88
N TRP A 220 -23.21 -0.02 14.22
CA TRP A 220 -22.81 -1.38 13.83
C TRP A 220 -21.85 -2.04 14.83
N GLY A 221 -21.24 -1.28 15.73
CA GLY A 221 -20.29 -1.80 16.71
C GLY A 221 -18.95 -2.23 16.12
N PHE A 222 -18.51 -1.60 15.02
CA PHE A 222 -17.20 -1.88 14.42
C PHE A 222 -16.07 -1.57 15.41
N ASP A 223 -15.17 -2.53 15.59
CA ASP A 223 -14.04 -2.44 16.51
C ASP A 223 -12.74 -2.81 15.77
N GLY A 224 -12.23 -1.85 15.01
CA GLY A 224 -11.10 -2.01 14.11
C GLY A 224 -10.64 -0.69 13.51
N ILE A 225 -9.79 -0.76 12.49
CA ILE A 225 -9.22 0.41 11.83
C ILE A 225 -10.00 0.83 10.59
N VAL A 226 -10.08 2.13 10.38
CA VAL A 226 -10.43 2.74 9.10
C VAL A 226 -9.18 3.43 8.55
N MET A 227 -8.87 3.17 7.27
CA MET A 227 -7.80 3.86 6.55
C MET A 227 -8.36 4.64 5.36
N THR A 228 -7.65 5.65 4.91
CA THR A 228 -7.96 6.29 3.64
C THR A 228 -7.59 5.38 2.46
N ASP A 229 -8.19 5.64 1.31
CA ASP A 229 -7.58 5.23 0.04
C ASP A 229 -6.27 6.05 -0.19
N TRP A 230 -5.38 5.59 -1.08
CA TRP A 230 -4.03 6.16 -1.21
C TRP A 230 -4.03 7.61 -1.72
N TRP A 231 -3.56 8.54 -0.90
CA TRP A 231 -3.52 9.98 -1.16
C TRP A 231 -4.92 10.60 -1.35
N ALA A 232 -5.92 10.05 -0.66
CA ALA A 232 -7.29 10.57 -0.68
C ALA A 232 -7.37 11.99 -0.12
N LYS A 233 -8.25 12.80 -0.70
CA LYS A 233 -8.61 14.09 -0.12
C LYS A 233 -9.55 13.90 1.07
N ILE A 234 -9.56 14.88 1.94
CA ILE A 234 -10.39 15.00 3.13
C ILE A 234 -11.00 16.39 3.12
N ASN A 235 -12.23 16.53 3.61
CA ASN A 235 -12.80 17.83 3.96
C ASN A 235 -13.75 17.73 5.15
N ALA A 236 -14.18 18.89 5.63
CA ALA A 236 -15.33 19.07 6.49
C ALA A 236 -16.35 19.96 5.78
N GLU A 237 -17.56 20.08 6.35
CA GLU A 237 -18.62 20.91 5.79
C GLU A 237 -18.14 22.36 5.60
N GLY A 238 -18.33 22.88 4.37
CA GLY A 238 -17.93 24.23 3.99
C GLY A 238 -16.43 24.44 3.75
N LEU A 239 -15.60 23.38 3.83
CA LEU A 239 -14.17 23.45 3.50
C LEU A 239 -13.86 22.75 2.18
N GLU A 240 -12.90 23.32 1.45
CA GLU A 240 -12.32 22.70 0.25
C GLU A 240 -11.54 21.44 0.61
N ALA A 241 -11.66 20.42 -0.24
CA ALA A 241 -11.03 19.13 0.00
C ALA A 241 -9.56 19.13 -0.38
N ASN A 242 -8.71 18.65 0.53
CA ASN A 242 -7.28 18.50 0.29
C ASN A 242 -6.69 17.33 1.10
N ARG A 243 -5.40 17.08 0.96
CA ARG A 243 -4.72 15.90 1.54
C ARG A 243 -4.14 16.15 2.93
N GLN A 244 -4.08 17.41 3.35
CA GLN A 244 -3.41 17.85 4.57
C GLN A 244 -4.36 17.91 5.77
N GLN A 245 -5.67 17.76 5.57
CA GLN A 245 -6.70 17.86 6.63
C GLN A 245 -6.83 16.59 7.50
N THR A 246 -5.71 16.06 7.98
CA THR A 246 -5.67 14.86 8.83
C THR A 246 -6.33 15.08 10.20
N ALA A 247 -6.41 16.31 10.69
CA ALA A 247 -7.21 16.62 11.88
C ALA A 247 -8.70 16.31 11.65
N THR A 248 -9.24 16.62 10.47
CA THR A 248 -10.62 16.27 10.11
C THR A 248 -10.80 14.76 9.96
N MET A 249 -9.82 14.08 9.36
CA MET A 249 -9.79 12.62 9.25
C MET A 249 -9.92 11.96 10.63
N VAL A 250 -9.07 12.36 11.59
CA VAL A 250 -9.05 11.85 12.97
C VAL A 250 -10.34 12.18 13.72
N ARG A 251 -10.88 13.40 13.58
CA ARG A 251 -12.19 13.76 14.15
C ARG A 251 -13.30 12.83 13.66
N SER A 252 -13.30 12.50 12.37
CA SER A 252 -14.22 11.54 11.75
C SER A 252 -14.00 10.09 12.23
N GLN A 253 -12.87 9.82 12.88
CA GLN A 253 -12.39 8.49 13.25
C GLN A 253 -11.99 7.64 12.03
N ASN A 254 -11.54 8.27 10.95
CA ASN A 254 -10.66 7.58 10.01
C ASN A 254 -9.25 7.60 10.63
N ASP A 255 -8.69 6.43 10.89
CA ASP A 255 -7.59 6.25 11.83
C ASP A 255 -6.22 6.40 11.15
N LEU A 256 -6.14 6.09 9.85
CA LEU A 256 -4.88 6.00 9.11
C LEU A 256 -4.95 6.75 7.78
N TYR A 257 -4.13 7.79 7.65
CA TYR A 257 -3.87 8.41 6.35
C TYR A 257 -2.87 7.57 5.56
N MET A 258 -3.32 7.01 4.44
CA MET A 258 -2.50 6.25 3.51
C MET A 258 -2.22 7.15 2.30
N VAL A 259 -1.00 7.52 1.95
CA VAL A 259 0.28 7.27 2.64
C VAL A 259 1.16 8.52 2.61
N VAL A 260 2.17 8.54 3.48
CA VAL A 260 3.26 9.51 3.49
C VAL A 260 4.62 8.81 3.28
N GLY A 261 5.63 9.53 2.79
CA GLY A 261 6.95 8.94 2.57
C GLY A 261 7.75 8.72 3.86
N GLU A 262 7.70 9.67 4.80
CA GLU A 262 8.40 9.57 6.09
C GLU A 262 7.51 10.12 7.22
N PRO A 263 6.74 9.27 7.90
CA PRO A 263 5.77 9.71 8.91
C PRO A 263 6.32 10.61 10.01
N GLY A 264 7.56 10.37 10.45
CA GLY A 264 8.19 11.12 11.54
C GLY A 264 8.54 12.58 11.18
N THR A 265 8.80 12.88 9.90
CA THR A 265 9.21 14.22 9.45
C THR A 265 8.03 15.05 8.91
N ASN A 266 6.85 14.45 8.77
CA ASN A 266 5.65 15.08 8.21
C ASN A 266 5.89 15.79 6.86
N PRO A 267 6.40 15.10 5.83
CA PRO A 267 6.73 15.73 4.55
C PRO A 267 5.49 16.22 3.79
N PHE A 268 4.29 15.75 4.17
CA PHE A 268 3.02 16.22 3.62
C PHE A 268 2.51 17.50 4.28
N GLU A 269 3.17 17.97 5.34
CA GLU A 269 2.77 19.15 6.12
C GLU A 269 1.30 19.10 6.56
N ASP A 270 0.88 17.96 7.10
CA ASP A 270 -0.49 17.80 7.59
C ASP A 270 -0.80 18.71 8.80
N ASP A 271 -2.09 18.96 9.02
CA ASP A 271 -2.57 19.93 10.01
C ASP A 271 -2.70 19.37 11.44
N THR A 272 -2.30 18.13 11.70
CA THR A 272 -2.57 17.42 12.98
C THR A 272 -2.05 18.18 14.21
N LEU A 273 -0.76 18.55 14.20
CA LEU A 273 -0.12 19.19 15.35
C LEU A 273 -0.57 20.65 15.52
N THR A 274 -0.83 21.35 14.42
CA THR A 274 -1.39 22.70 14.42
C THR A 274 -2.79 22.70 15.03
N ALA A 275 -3.66 21.78 14.58
CA ALA A 275 -5.01 21.62 15.09
C ALA A 275 -5.04 21.19 16.57
N LEU A 276 -4.04 20.44 17.02
CA LEU A 276 -3.91 20.08 18.42
C LEU A 276 -3.50 21.29 19.28
N ALA A 277 -2.61 22.14 18.76
CA ALA A 277 -2.15 23.34 19.45
C ALA A 277 -3.24 24.42 19.53
N ASP A 278 -4.06 24.59 18.49
CA ASP A 278 -5.17 25.56 18.48
C ASP A 278 -6.48 25.04 19.10
N GLY A 279 -6.55 23.75 19.40
CA GLY A 279 -7.67 23.10 20.09
C GLY A 279 -8.83 22.66 19.17
N THR A 280 -8.68 22.77 17.85
CA THR A 280 -9.65 22.24 16.88
C THR A 280 -9.61 20.72 16.76
N LEU A 281 -8.51 20.08 17.18
CA LEU A 281 -8.37 18.64 17.38
C LEU A 281 -8.10 18.33 18.86
N ARG A 282 -8.82 17.37 19.43
CA ARG A 282 -8.58 16.93 20.81
C ARG A 282 -7.59 15.77 20.82
N ARG A 283 -6.67 15.79 21.78
CA ARG A 283 -5.76 14.66 22.03
C ARG A 283 -6.50 13.33 22.25
N SER A 284 -7.69 13.35 22.84
CA SER A 284 -8.53 12.15 23.01
C SER A 284 -8.99 11.52 21.69
N GLU A 285 -9.13 12.31 20.62
CA GLU A 285 -9.50 11.81 19.30
C GLU A 285 -8.33 11.07 18.66
N LEU A 286 -7.10 11.59 18.81
CA LEU A 286 -5.87 10.88 18.42
C LEU A 286 -5.64 9.60 19.23
N LEU A 287 -5.84 9.66 20.56
CA LEU A 287 -5.71 8.48 21.41
C LEU A 287 -6.71 7.39 21.03
N ARG A 288 -7.92 7.76 20.60
CA ARG A 288 -8.93 6.82 20.08
C ARG A 288 -8.42 6.12 18.81
N SER A 289 -7.91 6.87 17.83
CA SER A 289 -7.36 6.25 16.62
C SER A 289 -6.11 5.42 16.89
N ALA A 290 -5.21 5.88 17.76
CA ALA A 290 -4.06 5.10 18.21
C ALA A 290 -4.48 3.79 18.90
N ALA A 291 -5.56 3.81 19.69
CA ALA A 291 -6.13 2.61 20.29
C ALA A 291 -6.63 1.63 19.22
N ASN A 292 -7.37 2.10 18.23
CA ASN A 292 -7.87 1.29 17.12
C ASN A 292 -6.71 0.61 16.36
N ILE A 293 -5.65 1.36 16.07
CA ILE A 293 -4.45 0.87 15.39
C ILE A 293 -3.71 -0.18 16.23
N CYS A 294 -3.46 0.11 17.52
CA CYS A 294 -2.79 -0.85 18.39
C CYS A 294 -3.61 -2.13 18.56
N GLN A 295 -4.93 -2.02 18.67
CA GLN A 295 -5.82 -3.19 18.75
C GLN A 295 -5.82 -4.03 17.48
N PHE A 296 -5.77 -3.40 16.30
CA PHE A 296 -5.58 -4.13 15.04
C PHE A 296 -4.27 -4.91 15.06
N LEU A 297 -3.15 -4.26 15.42
CA LEU A 297 -1.83 -4.88 15.42
C LEU A 297 -1.76 -6.05 16.40
N LEU A 298 -2.35 -5.92 17.59
CA LEU A 298 -2.43 -6.99 18.59
C LEU A 298 -3.18 -8.24 18.10
N ARG A 299 -4.05 -8.12 17.10
CA ARG A 299 -4.80 -9.23 16.48
C ARG A 299 -4.12 -9.77 15.22
N SER A 300 -3.03 -9.16 14.78
CA SER A 300 -2.41 -9.41 13.47
C SER A 300 -1.13 -10.26 13.59
N PRO A 301 -0.75 -11.01 12.52
CA PRO A 301 0.42 -11.88 12.56
C PRO A 301 1.73 -11.18 12.91
N VAL A 302 1.87 -9.89 12.62
CA VAL A 302 3.06 -9.12 13.00
C VAL A 302 3.32 -9.15 14.51
N MET A 303 2.27 -9.18 15.33
CA MET A 303 2.44 -9.30 16.77
C MET A 303 2.96 -10.68 17.15
N ASP A 304 2.51 -11.75 16.48
CA ASP A 304 3.06 -13.10 16.69
C ASP A 304 4.56 -13.13 16.35
N ARG A 305 4.98 -12.43 15.28
CA ARG A 305 6.40 -12.31 14.88
C ARG A 305 7.23 -11.59 15.95
N VAL A 306 6.78 -10.43 16.41
CA VAL A 306 7.45 -9.66 17.47
C VAL A 306 7.54 -10.45 18.78
N MET A 307 6.50 -11.23 19.11
CA MET A 307 6.47 -12.05 20.32
C MET A 307 7.25 -13.37 20.20
N GLY A 308 7.79 -13.70 19.02
CA GLY A 308 8.50 -14.96 18.79
C GLY A 308 7.59 -16.19 18.81
N THR A 309 6.31 -16.00 18.51
CA THR A 309 5.25 -17.04 18.52
C THR A 309 4.69 -17.35 17.13
N ALA A 310 5.22 -16.68 16.09
CA ALA A 310 4.81 -16.91 14.72
C ALA A 310 5.09 -18.36 14.28
N THR A 311 4.12 -18.94 13.57
CA THR A 311 4.25 -20.27 12.96
C THR A 311 4.81 -20.15 11.55
N SER A 312 5.72 -21.05 11.17
CA SER A 312 6.25 -21.14 9.80
C SER A 312 5.22 -21.75 8.85
N ILE A 313 5.22 -21.27 7.60
CA ILE A 313 4.34 -21.77 6.54
C ILE A 313 5.20 -22.42 5.46
N ASP A 314 5.07 -23.73 5.29
CA ASP A 314 5.78 -24.50 4.27
C ASP A 314 4.89 -24.75 3.05
N VAL A 315 5.37 -24.41 1.85
CA VAL A 315 4.66 -24.66 0.60
C VAL A 315 5.10 -26.01 0.03
N LEU A 316 4.18 -26.97 0.01
CA LEU A 316 4.44 -28.31 -0.53
C LEU A 316 4.21 -28.36 -2.04
N GLY A 317 5.10 -29.04 -2.76
CA GLY A 317 4.96 -29.24 -4.21
C GLY A 317 5.22 -27.98 -5.04
N ALA A 318 5.88 -26.96 -4.47
CA ALA A 318 6.36 -25.82 -5.23
C ALA A 318 7.30 -26.30 -6.35
N PRO A 319 7.21 -25.76 -7.57
CA PRO A 319 8.25 -25.96 -8.58
C PRO A 319 9.60 -25.54 -7.99
N VAL A 320 10.70 -26.19 -8.41
CA VAL A 320 12.04 -25.66 -8.14
C VAL A 320 12.10 -24.28 -8.79
N GLU A 321 12.02 -23.22 -7.99
CA GLU A 321 12.12 -21.86 -8.51
C GLU A 321 13.58 -21.54 -8.86
N GLU A 322 13.76 -20.83 -9.98
CA GLU A 322 14.94 -19.98 -10.19
C GLU A 322 14.97 -18.96 -9.05
N GLU A 323 16.15 -18.72 -8.45
CA GLU A 323 16.36 -17.77 -7.34
C GLU A 323 15.44 -16.55 -7.42
N THR A 324 14.47 -16.46 -6.52
CA THR A 324 13.61 -15.29 -6.41
C THR A 324 14.40 -14.13 -5.79
N LEU A 325 14.10 -12.91 -6.22
CA LEU A 325 14.75 -11.68 -5.76
C LEU A 325 14.71 -11.46 -4.23
N GLU A 326 13.83 -12.18 -3.52
CA GLU A 326 13.68 -12.18 -2.06
C GLU A 326 14.90 -12.70 -1.29
N GLU A 327 15.70 -13.59 -1.88
CA GLU A 327 16.86 -14.17 -1.19
C GLU A 327 18.09 -13.24 -1.19
N GLN A 328 18.03 -12.14 -1.94
CA GLN A 328 19.07 -11.11 -1.91
C GLN A 328 18.71 -10.10 -0.82
N ALA A 329 19.55 -9.98 0.20
CA ALA A 329 19.46 -8.88 1.16
C ALA A 329 19.50 -7.55 0.40
N VAL A 330 18.34 -6.91 0.24
CA VAL A 330 18.22 -5.71 -0.56
C VAL A 330 18.81 -4.55 0.23
N SER A 331 19.99 -4.07 -0.17
CA SER A 331 20.59 -2.90 0.45
C SER A 331 19.68 -1.70 0.26
N HIS A 332 19.29 -1.05 1.36
CA HIS A 332 18.45 0.14 1.34
C HIS A 332 19.31 1.40 1.46
N GLN A 333 19.16 2.33 0.53
CA GLN A 333 20.01 3.52 0.42
C GLN A 333 19.19 4.79 0.20
N ARG A 334 19.72 5.95 0.63
CA ARG A 334 19.10 7.25 0.33
C ARG A 334 19.54 7.72 -1.05
N LEU A 335 18.58 8.08 -1.89
CA LEU A 335 18.83 8.65 -3.21
C LEU A 335 18.89 10.16 -3.07
N VAL A 336 20.13 10.63 -2.89
CA VAL A 336 20.50 12.04 -2.87
C VAL A 336 20.97 12.42 -4.27
N SER A 337 20.47 13.53 -4.80
CA SER A 337 20.81 13.99 -6.15
C SER A 337 22.33 14.14 -6.33
N GLY A 338 22.88 13.45 -7.34
CA GLY A 338 24.30 13.48 -7.68
C GLY A 338 25.18 12.47 -6.95
N ASN A 339 24.65 11.73 -5.97
CA ASN A 339 25.41 10.67 -5.31
C ASN A 339 25.58 9.46 -6.24
N ALA A 340 26.82 8.95 -6.29
CA ALA A 340 27.17 7.75 -7.03
C ALA A 340 26.98 6.51 -6.17
N PHE A 341 26.26 5.53 -6.71
CA PHE A 341 26.10 4.19 -6.17
C PHE A 341 27.21 3.30 -6.74
N PRO A 342 28.18 2.85 -5.94
CA PRO A 342 29.26 2.00 -6.44
C PRO A 342 28.70 0.63 -6.87
N LEU A 343 29.10 0.18 -8.06
CA LEU A 343 28.65 -1.10 -8.64
C LEU A 343 29.82 -2.07 -8.91
N THR A 344 30.99 -1.81 -8.34
CA THR A 344 32.21 -2.58 -8.61
C THR A 344 32.12 -4.05 -8.21
N ASP A 345 31.25 -4.37 -7.26
CA ASP A 345 31.05 -5.74 -6.76
C ASP A 345 29.90 -6.48 -7.48
N VAL A 346 29.26 -5.84 -8.46
CA VAL A 346 28.13 -6.42 -9.20
C VAL A 346 28.61 -7.33 -10.31
N THR A 347 28.16 -8.59 -10.28
CA THR A 347 28.46 -9.57 -11.33
C THR A 347 27.47 -9.46 -12.49
N THR A 348 28.01 -9.32 -13.71
CA THR A 348 27.25 -9.10 -14.94
C THR A 348 27.24 -10.34 -15.84
N THR A 349 26.84 -11.49 -15.31
CA THR A 349 26.66 -12.69 -16.13
C THR A 349 25.37 -12.58 -16.96
N THR A 350 25.32 -13.26 -18.10
CA THR A 350 24.13 -13.27 -18.96
C THR A 350 22.90 -13.75 -18.19
N GLY A 351 21.86 -12.91 -18.16
CA GLY A 351 20.61 -13.17 -17.44
C GLY A 351 20.63 -12.80 -15.95
N SER A 352 21.75 -12.30 -15.41
CA SER A 352 21.82 -11.91 -14.00
C SER A 352 21.04 -10.62 -13.72
N SER A 353 20.69 -10.44 -12.45
CA SER A 353 20.07 -9.21 -11.95
C SER A 353 20.80 -8.73 -10.70
N HIS A 354 20.84 -7.42 -10.52
CA HIS A 354 21.25 -6.78 -9.27
C HIS A 354 20.11 -5.92 -8.74
N VAL A 355 19.63 -6.22 -7.52
CA VAL A 355 18.51 -5.53 -6.88
C VAL A 355 18.98 -4.72 -5.68
N PHE A 356 18.48 -3.50 -5.56
CA PHE A 356 18.73 -2.61 -4.43
C PHE A 356 17.51 -1.71 -4.21
N ALA A 357 17.32 -1.25 -2.97
CA ALA A 357 16.21 -0.38 -2.61
C ALA A 357 16.71 1.05 -2.39
N VAL A 358 15.91 2.02 -2.81
CA VAL A 358 16.21 3.44 -2.62
C VAL A 358 15.03 4.20 -2.05
N THR A 359 15.31 5.13 -1.15
CA THR A 359 14.38 6.20 -0.76
C THR A 359 14.82 7.50 -1.40
N ALA A 360 14.03 8.01 -2.34
CA ALA A 360 14.21 9.32 -2.94
C ALA A 360 13.78 10.43 -1.97
N GLU A 361 14.64 11.41 -1.77
CA GLU A 361 14.33 12.61 -0.96
C GLU A 361 13.28 13.49 -1.65
N GLU A 362 13.31 13.52 -2.98
CA GLU A 362 12.35 14.24 -3.82
C GLU A 362 11.83 13.30 -4.91
N THR A 363 10.52 13.30 -5.14
CA THR A 363 9.95 12.63 -6.32
C THR A 363 10.15 13.50 -7.55
N GLY A 364 10.31 12.94 -8.74
CA GLY A 364 10.60 13.73 -9.93
C GLY A 364 11.27 12.98 -11.07
N THR A 365 11.67 13.73 -12.08
CA THR A 365 12.47 13.22 -13.19
C THR A 365 13.95 13.27 -12.80
N TYR A 366 14.61 12.11 -12.87
CA TYR A 366 16.03 11.95 -12.62
C TYR A 366 16.78 11.62 -13.91
N GLN A 367 17.92 12.29 -14.12
CA GLN A 367 18.93 11.83 -15.06
C GLN A 367 19.73 10.71 -14.42
N VAL A 368 19.51 9.49 -14.91
CA VAL A 368 20.19 8.29 -14.43
C VAL A 368 21.35 7.99 -15.34
N THR A 369 22.57 8.02 -14.80
CA THR A 369 23.81 7.77 -15.53
C THR A 369 24.45 6.48 -15.07
N LEU A 370 24.61 5.53 -15.98
CA LEU A 370 25.33 4.28 -15.74
C LEU A 370 26.72 4.36 -16.40
N THR A 371 27.76 4.11 -15.59
CA THR A 371 29.15 4.07 -16.06
C THR A 371 29.65 2.63 -16.12
N ALA A 372 30.01 2.17 -17.31
CA ALA A 372 30.44 0.79 -17.55
C ALA A 372 31.57 0.74 -18.60
N ARG A 373 32.25 -0.40 -18.68
CA ARG A 373 33.23 -0.71 -19.74
C ARG A 373 33.11 -2.16 -20.19
N SER A 374 33.65 -2.48 -21.37
CA SER A 374 33.75 -3.85 -21.85
C SER A 374 35.03 -4.07 -22.68
N ASN A 375 35.60 -5.26 -22.53
CA ASN A 375 36.68 -5.77 -23.37
C ASN A 375 36.16 -6.61 -24.57
N ALA A 376 34.84 -6.68 -24.77
CA ALA A 376 34.25 -7.33 -25.94
C ALA A 376 34.56 -6.54 -27.22
N GLY A 377 34.40 -7.18 -28.38
CA GLY A 377 34.57 -6.51 -29.67
C GLY A 377 33.57 -5.37 -29.88
N GLU A 378 33.94 -4.35 -30.66
CA GLU A 378 33.17 -3.11 -30.85
C GLU A 378 31.74 -3.30 -31.38
N LEU A 379 31.46 -4.45 -32.01
CA LEU A 379 30.14 -4.80 -32.53
C LEU A 379 29.27 -5.58 -31.52
N ALA A 380 29.82 -5.97 -30.37
CA ALA A 380 29.03 -6.58 -29.30
C ALA A 380 28.02 -5.57 -28.77
N GLN A 381 26.83 -6.03 -28.40
CA GLN A 381 25.79 -5.21 -27.78
C GLN A 381 25.45 -5.84 -26.44
N MET A 382 25.58 -5.07 -25.36
CA MET A 382 25.32 -5.51 -23.99
C MET A 382 24.27 -4.57 -23.38
N PRO A 383 22.97 -4.86 -23.57
CA PRO A 383 21.91 -4.05 -23.00
C PRO A 383 21.73 -4.35 -21.50
N VAL A 384 21.59 -3.28 -20.73
CA VAL A 384 21.26 -3.29 -19.31
C VAL A 384 19.91 -2.58 -19.15
N THR A 385 18.91 -3.30 -18.66
CA THR A 385 17.59 -2.71 -18.40
C THR A 385 17.48 -2.36 -16.92
N LEU A 386 17.18 -1.09 -16.64
CA LEU A 386 16.80 -0.64 -15.31
C LEU A 386 15.30 -0.82 -15.15
N PHE A 387 14.92 -1.58 -14.15
CA PHE A 387 13.55 -1.68 -13.67
C PHE A 387 13.40 -0.87 -12.39
N SER A 388 12.23 -0.26 -12.22
CA SER A 388 11.76 0.32 -10.96
C SER A 388 10.44 -0.35 -10.61
N ASN A 389 10.32 -0.94 -9.42
CA ASN A 389 9.10 -1.62 -8.95
C ASN A 389 8.60 -2.63 -10.00
N ASN A 390 9.54 -3.45 -10.51
CA ASN A 390 9.37 -4.47 -11.55
C ASN A 390 8.84 -3.96 -12.92
N MET A 391 8.80 -2.64 -13.13
CA MET A 391 8.50 -2.03 -14.43
C MET A 391 9.78 -1.56 -15.11
N PRO A 392 10.02 -1.89 -16.40
CA PRO A 392 11.19 -1.39 -17.12
C PRO A 392 11.06 0.12 -17.33
N VAL A 393 12.04 0.89 -16.86
CA VAL A 393 12.04 2.36 -16.93
C VAL A 393 13.14 2.93 -17.82
N ALA A 394 14.24 2.20 -18.00
CA ALA A 394 15.30 2.60 -18.92
C ALA A 394 16.05 1.38 -19.47
N THR A 395 16.67 1.53 -20.64
CA THR A 395 17.63 0.55 -21.17
C THR A 395 18.88 1.29 -21.66
N PHE A 396 20.02 0.91 -21.11
CA PHE A 396 21.35 1.37 -21.49
C PHE A 396 21.98 0.30 -22.39
N THR A 397 22.45 0.66 -23.59
CA THR A 397 22.99 -0.34 -24.55
C THR A 397 24.44 -0.04 -24.83
N PHE A 398 25.33 -0.79 -24.19
CA PHE A 398 26.77 -0.61 -24.35
C PHE A 398 27.29 -1.47 -25.49
N ASN A 399 28.28 -0.94 -26.22
CA ASN A 399 29.07 -1.73 -27.14
C ASN A 399 30.44 -2.06 -26.53
N GLY A 400 31.26 -2.86 -27.22
CA GLY A 400 32.66 -3.03 -26.83
C GLY A 400 33.37 -1.67 -26.72
N THR A 401 34.00 -1.40 -25.56
CA THR A 401 34.59 -0.09 -25.26
C THR A 401 36.12 -0.10 -25.31
N ASN A 402 36.73 -1.20 -25.77
CA ASN A 402 38.18 -1.42 -25.73
C ASN A 402 38.78 -1.20 -24.33
N GLY A 403 38.01 -1.48 -23.27
CA GLY A 403 38.42 -1.32 -21.87
C GLY A 403 38.27 0.10 -21.29
N GLU A 404 37.81 1.07 -22.08
CA GLU A 404 37.57 2.44 -21.62
C GLU A 404 36.22 2.57 -20.90
N TRP A 405 36.17 3.41 -19.88
CA TRP A 405 34.93 3.73 -19.16
C TRP A 405 34.07 4.68 -19.98
N VAL A 406 32.82 4.29 -20.23
CA VAL A 406 31.84 5.12 -20.94
C VAL A 406 30.57 5.27 -20.11
N CYS A 407 29.90 6.40 -20.30
CA CYS A 407 28.67 6.72 -19.59
C CYS A 407 27.48 6.72 -20.55
N GLN A 408 26.34 6.24 -20.09
CA GLN A 408 25.06 6.47 -20.75
C GLN A 408 24.06 7.07 -19.75
N THR A 409 23.32 8.07 -20.21
CA THR A 409 22.34 8.79 -19.39
C THR A 409 20.94 8.60 -19.98
N LYS A 410 19.95 8.39 -19.10
CA LYS A 410 18.53 8.26 -19.44
C LYS A 410 17.69 9.01 -18.40
N ASP A 411 16.60 9.62 -18.86
CA ASP A 411 15.62 10.22 -17.96
C ASP A 411 14.70 9.12 -17.40
N VAL A 412 14.55 9.10 -16.08
CA VAL A 412 13.70 8.15 -15.35
C VAL A 412 12.82 8.93 -14.39
N PHE A 413 11.50 8.73 -14.49
CA PHE A 413 10.56 9.33 -13.56
C PHE A 413 10.42 8.47 -12.30
N VAL A 414 10.67 9.06 -11.14
CA VAL A 414 10.54 8.44 -9.82
C VAL A 414 9.32 9.05 -9.13
N PHE A 415 8.23 8.30 -9.10
CA PHE A 415 6.95 8.74 -8.53
C PHE A 415 6.83 8.43 -7.03
N ASN A 416 7.27 7.25 -6.60
CA ASN A 416 7.20 6.85 -5.19
C ASN A 416 8.45 7.31 -4.45
N PRO A 417 8.35 7.67 -3.15
CA PRO A 417 9.54 7.89 -2.33
C PRO A 417 10.40 6.63 -2.23
N HIS A 418 9.79 5.48 -1.94
CA HIS A 418 10.51 4.20 -1.85
C HIS A 418 10.38 3.39 -3.14
N ASN A 419 11.51 2.89 -3.64
CA ASN A 419 11.57 2.13 -4.88
C ASN A 419 12.52 0.95 -4.77
N TYR A 420 12.11 -0.17 -5.36
CA TYR A 420 12.98 -1.32 -5.61
C TYR A 420 13.52 -1.23 -7.03
N LEU A 421 14.82 -1.05 -7.16
CA LEU A 421 15.50 -0.93 -8.46
C LEU A 421 16.19 -2.25 -8.80
N LYS A 422 16.12 -2.62 -10.08
CA LYS A 422 16.78 -3.83 -10.60
C LYS A 422 17.53 -3.50 -11.89
N LEU A 423 18.83 -3.76 -11.92
CA LEU A 423 19.61 -3.81 -13.14
C LEU A 423 19.60 -5.24 -13.68
N TYR A 424 19.01 -5.44 -14.86
CA TYR A 424 18.98 -6.72 -15.55
C TYR A 424 19.99 -6.73 -16.70
N PHE A 425 20.86 -7.73 -16.73
CA PHE A 425 21.92 -7.87 -17.73
C PHE A 425 21.53 -8.95 -18.74
N ALA A 426 20.95 -8.55 -19.88
CA ALA A 426 20.50 -9.52 -20.88
C ALA A 426 21.67 -10.28 -21.53
N LEU A 427 22.85 -9.65 -21.59
CA LEU A 427 24.11 -10.24 -22.03
C LEU A 427 25.22 -9.81 -21.07
N GLY A 428 26.10 -10.74 -20.71
CA GLY A 428 27.23 -10.45 -19.86
C GLY A 428 28.41 -9.81 -20.57
N GLY A 429 29.44 -9.44 -19.80
CA GLY A 429 30.70 -8.88 -20.32
C GLY A 429 30.90 -7.39 -20.08
N LEU A 430 30.12 -6.79 -19.17
CA LEU A 430 30.31 -5.42 -18.68
C LEU A 430 31.02 -5.43 -17.33
N GLU A 431 31.99 -4.55 -17.14
CA GLU A 431 32.43 -4.15 -15.80
C GLU A 431 31.72 -2.84 -15.44
N LEU A 432 31.11 -2.76 -14.26
CA LEU A 432 30.38 -1.59 -13.80
C LEU A 432 31.23 -0.79 -12.83
N LYS A 433 31.15 0.54 -12.93
CA LYS A 433 31.79 1.44 -11.96
C LYS A 433 30.76 1.96 -10.96
N GLU A 434 29.76 2.65 -11.47
CA GLU A 434 28.79 3.36 -10.66
C GLU A 434 27.51 3.65 -11.43
N LEU A 435 26.44 3.92 -10.68
CA LEU A 435 25.17 4.45 -11.15
C LEU A 435 24.89 5.75 -10.40
N THR A 436 24.49 6.81 -11.08
CA THR A 436 24.23 8.12 -10.44
C THR A 436 22.83 8.59 -10.81
N PHE A 437 22.12 9.16 -9.85
CA PHE A 437 20.80 9.77 -10.04
C PHE A 437 20.90 11.26 -9.78
N THR A 438 20.67 12.09 -10.79
CA THR A 438 20.66 13.55 -10.65
C THR A 438 19.24 14.06 -10.89
N LEU A 439 18.62 14.69 -9.89
CA LEU A 439 17.29 15.27 -10.01
C LEU A 439 17.33 16.40 -11.06
N ALA A 440 16.57 16.22 -12.13
CA ALA A 440 16.45 17.19 -13.22
C ALA A 440 15.23 18.10 -13.00
N GLU A 441 14.11 17.53 -12.53
CA GLU A 441 12.87 18.25 -12.27
C GLU A 441 12.14 17.60 -11.09
N SER A 442 11.84 18.38 -10.05
CA SER A 442 11.03 17.89 -8.93
C SER A 442 9.56 17.76 -9.35
N PHE A 443 8.93 16.70 -8.88
CA PHE A 443 7.50 16.48 -8.99
C PHE A 443 6.88 16.61 -7.61
N HIS A 444 5.93 17.52 -7.49
CA HIS A 444 5.04 17.60 -6.35
C HIS A 444 3.64 17.28 -6.85
N MET A 445 2.97 16.32 -6.21
CA MET A 445 1.55 16.08 -6.49
C MET A 445 0.80 17.39 -6.24
N LYS A 446 0.25 17.97 -7.30
CA LYS A 446 -0.55 19.19 -7.19
C LYS A 446 -1.71 18.93 -6.21
N ASN A 447 -1.91 19.89 -5.30
CA ASN A 447 -3.17 20.04 -4.59
C ASN A 447 -4.18 20.52 -5.64
N GLY A 448 -4.75 19.55 -6.37
CA GLY A 448 -5.85 19.78 -7.30
C GLY A 448 -7.15 19.94 -6.54
#